data_AF-A0A6I6EDS9-F1
#
_entry.id   AF-A0A6I6EDS9-F1
#
_cell.length_a   1.000
_cell.length_b   1.000
_cell.length_c   1.000
_cell.angle_alpha   90.00
_cell.angle_beta   90.00
_cell.angle_gamma   90.00
#
_symmetry.space_group_name_H-M   'P 1'
#
loop_
_entity.id
_entity.type
_entity.pdbx_description
1 polymer ?
#
loop_
_entity_poly.entity_id
_entity_poly.type
_entity_poly.pdbx_seq_one_letter_code
_entity_poly.pdbx_strand_id
1 'polypeptide(L)'
;MDAASLVQIIRLDPLWVAVLALLIALVALLLAVRGAARQRALEARLARLRHDQRGLDTAILALHGAIKAVAEDVIDQGQHQSNVRRALDRLADQQSELRLRDVDEGLYVQAIELIRLGHRRNEVRKLCGLSEAEVDLLFSLHGAGVARTQSSSKP
;
A
#
# COMPACT_ATOMS: atom_id res chain seq x y z
N MET A 1 -28.84 -8.12 98.74
CA MET A 1 -28.88 -7.50 97.40
C MET A 1 -28.50 -8.56 96.36
N ASP A 2 -29.05 -9.77 96.41
CA ASP A 2 -30.42 -10.24 96.10
C ASP A 2 -30.37 -10.92 94.73
N ALA A 3 -30.05 -12.22 94.74
CA ALA A 3 -30.17 -13.08 93.56
C ALA A 3 -31.59 -13.05 92.97
N ALA A 4 -32.58 -12.66 93.77
CA ALA A 4 -33.94 -12.38 93.35
C ALA A 4 -34.04 -11.25 92.32
N SER A 5 -33.26 -10.16 92.43
CA SER A 5 -33.30 -9.05 91.46
C SER A 5 -32.59 -9.39 90.14
N LEU A 6 -31.61 -10.30 90.15
CA LEU A 6 -30.98 -10.82 88.92
C LEU A 6 -31.93 -11.74 88.15
N VAL A 7 -32.72 -12.57 88.85
CA VAL A 7 -33.76 -13.40 88.23
C VAL A 7 -34.97 -12.56 87.79
N GLN A 8 -35.25 -11.44 88.46
CA GLN A 8 -36.30 -10.50 88.06
C GLN A 8 -35.93 -9.71 86.79
N ILE A 9 -34.64 -9.45 86.56
CA ILE A 9 -34.11 -8.95 85.28
C ILE A 9 -34.20 -10.05 84.20
N ILE A 10 -34.19 -11.34 84.57
CA ILE A 10 -34.36 -12.48 83.64
C ILE A 10 -35.85 -12.83 83.40
N ARG A 11 -36.77 -12.39 84.26
CA ARG A 11 -38.20 -12.20 83.92
C ARG A 11 -38.37 -10.98 83.01
N LEU A 12 -37.60 -10.91 81.93
CA LEU A 12 -38.08 -10.22 80.73
C LEU A 12 -39.38 -10.95 80.35
N ASP A 13 -40.50 -10.22 80.29
CA ASP A 13 -41.73 -10.80 79.78
C ASP A 13 -41.41 -11.54 78.47
N PRO A 14 -41.91 -12.77 78.27
CA PRO A 14 -41.58 -13.59 77.10
C PRO A 14 -41.83 -12.86 75.76
N LEU A 15 -42.66 -11.82 75.79
CA LEU A 15 -42.90 -10.88 74.70
C LEU A 15 -41.64 -10.11 74.26
N TRP A 16 -40.79 -9.64 75.18
CA TRP A 16 -39.57 -8.88 74.83
C TRP A 16 -38.52 -9.75 74.15
N VAL A 17 -38.35 -10.99 74.61
CA VAL A 17 -37.43 -11.96 73.99
C VAL A 17 -37.91 -12.32 72.58
N ALA A 18 -39.22 -12.53 72.40
CA ALA A 18 -39.81 -12.78 71.09
C ALA A 18 -39.64 -11.59 70.14
N VAL A 19 -39.84 -10.35 70.61
CA VAL A 19 -39.62 -9.14 69.81
C VAL A 19 -38.16 -9.01 69.39
N LEU A 20 -37.21 -9.24 70.30
CA LEU A 20 -35.78 -9.15 69.99
C LEU A 20 -35.35 -10.22 68.97
N ALA A 21 -35.83 -11.46 69.13
CA ALA A 21 -35.57 -12.55 68.20
C ALA A 21 -36.16 -12.26 66.80
N LEU A 22 -37.38 -11.71 66.73
CA LEU A 22 -38.01 -11.29 65.48
C LEU A 22 -37.18 -10.19 64.79
N LEU A 23 -36.70 -9.21 65.55
CA LEU A 23 -35.91 -8.09 65.02
C LEU A 23 -34.57 -8.58 64.46
N ILE A 24 -33.89 -9.49 65.16
CA ILE A 24 -32.65 -10.13 64.66
C ILE A 24 -32.92 -10.95 63.40
N ALA A 25 -34.00 -11.74 63.38
CA ALA A 25 -34.38 -12.51 62.19
C ALA A 25 -34.69 -11.61 60.99
N LEU A 26 -35.38 -10.48 61.22
CA LEU A 26 -35.68 -9.49 60.18
C LEU A 26 -34.40 -8.86 59.63
N VAL A 27 -33.46 -8.48 60.51
CA VAL A 27 -32.16 -7.90 60.12
C VAL A 27 -31.33 -8.92 59.34
N ALA A 28 -31.26 -10.17 59.80
CA ALA A 28 -30.56 -11.25 59.12
C ALA A 28 -31.14 -11.50 57.71
N LEU A 29 -32.47 -11.53 57.59
CA LEU A 29 -33.16 -11.67 56.30
C LEU A 29 -32.82 -10.49 55.37
N LEU A 30 -32.86 -9.25 55.88
CA LEU A 30 -32.52 -8.05 55.12
C LEU A 30 -31.07 -8.07 54.61
N LEU A 31 -30.13 -8.52 55.44
CA LEU A 31 -28.72 -8.67 55.04
C LEU A 31 -28.54 -9.78 54.00
N ALA A 32 -29.23 -10.91 54.15
CA ALA A 32 -29.19 -12.01 53.19
C ALA A 32 -29.73 -11.58 51.82
N VAL A 33 -30.88 -10.88 51.80
CA VAL A 33 -31.48 -10.35 50.57
C VAL A 33 -30.59 -9.31 49.91
N ARG A 34 -30.00 -8.39 50.69
CA ARG A 34 -29.05 -7.39 50.14
C ARG A 34 -27.77 -8.03 49.63
N GLY A 35 -27.25 -9.04 50.31
CA GLY A 35 -26.10 -9.82 49.87
C GLY A 35 -26.36 -10.51 48.53
N ALA A 36 -27.47 -11.24 48.43
CA ALA A 36 -27.88 -11.92 47.21
C ALA A 36 -28.12 -10.93 46.05
N ALA A 37 -28.76 -9.78 46.32
CA ALA A 37 -28.97 -8.75 45.31
C ALA A 37 -27.64 -8.16 44.79
N ARG A 38 -26.67 -7.91 45.68
CA ARG A 38 -25.34 -7.43 45.29
C ARG A 38 -24.57 -8.46 44.47
N GLN A 39 -24.64 -9.74 44.85
CA GLN A 39 -24.00 -10.82 44.09
C GLN A 39 -24.57 -10.92 42.67
N ARG A 40 -25.90 -10.93 42.53
CA ARG A 40 -26.55 -10.93 41.21
C ARG A 40 -26.20 -9.70 40.38
N ALA A 41 -26.10 -8.52 41.00
CA ALA A 41 -25.69 -7.29 40.32
C ALA A 41 -24.23 -7.37 39.83
N LEU A 42 -23.32 -7.97 40.61
CA LEU A 42 -21.93 -8.19 40.22
C LEU A 42 -21.82 -9.19 39.07
N GLU A 43 -22.56 -10.31 39.14
CA GLU A 43 -22.62 -11.29 38.05
C GLU A 43 -23.13 -10.67 36.75
N ALA A 44 -24.19 -9.85 36.82
CA ALA A 44 -24.71 -9.15 35.66
C ALA A 44 -23.68 -8.17 35.07
N ARG A 45 -22.90 -7.48 35.90
CA ARG A 45 -21.80 -6.60 35.45
C ARG A 45 -20.67 -7.39 34.80
N LEU A 46 -20.28 -8.52 35.38
CA LEU A 46 -19.27 -9.41 34.81
C LEU A 46 -19.72 -10.00 33.47
N ALA A 47 -21.00 -10.37 33.35
CA ALA A 47 -21.57 -10.86 32.10
C ALA A 47 -21.51 -9.79 31.00
N ARG A 48 -21.85 -8.52 31.33
CA ARG A 48 -21.72 -7.39 30.39
C ARG A 48 -20.28 -7.15 29.97
N LEU A 49 -19.34 -7.08 30.92
CA LEU A 49 -17.90 -6.92 30.62
C LEU A 49 -17.37 -8.03 29.72
N ARG A 50 -17.74 -9.29 29.97
CA ARG A 50 -17.36 -10.42 29.10
C ARG A 50 -17.94 -10.29 27.71
N HIS A 51 -19.15 -9.74 27.58
CA HIS A 51 -19.76 -9.53 26.27
C HIS A 51 -19.03 -8.42 25.50
N ASP A 52 -18.71 -7.32 26.17
CA ASP A 52 -17.94 -6.21 25.60
C ASP A 52 -16.53 -6.67 25.18
N GLN A 53 -15.86 -7.49 26.00
CA GLN A 53 -14.57 -8.07 25.66
C GLN A 53 -14.63 -8.92 24.38
N ARG A 54 -15.65 -9.76 24.22
CA ARG A 54 -15.82 -10.54 22.98
C ARG A 54 -16.06 -9.64 21.77
N GLY A 55 -16.78 -8.54 21.94
CA GLY A 55 -16.95 -7.52 20.91
C GLY A 55 -15.61 -6.90 20.50
N LEU A 56 -14.75 -6.58 21.45
CA LEU A 56 -13.41 -6.05 21.19
C LEU A 56 -12.51 -7.07 20.49
N ASP A 57 -12.52 -8.34 20.91
CA ASP A 57 -11.73 -9.39 20.27
C ASP A 57 -12.11 -9.57 18.80
N THR A 58 -13.41 -9.56 18.49
CA THR A 58 -13.89 -9.65 17.10
C THR A 58 -13.51 -8.42 16.29
N ALA A 59 -13.59 -7.22 16.87
CA ALA A 59 -13.15 -5.99 16.22
C ALA A 59 -11.64 -5.98 15.93
N ILE A 60 -10.83 -6.46 16.88
CA ILE A 60 -9.39 -6.62 16.70
C ILE A 60 -9.09 -7.60 15.58
N LEU A 61 -9.79 -8.73 15.52
CA LEU A 61 -9.59 -9.73 14.47
C LEU A 61 -9.97 -9.18 13.09
N ALA A 62 -11.08 -8.44 13.00
CA ALA A 62 -11.50 -7.77 11.78
C ALA A 62 -10.46 -6.72 11.34
N LEU A 63 -9.95 -5.91 12.27
CA LEU A 63 -8.93 -4.91 11.98
C LEU A 63 -7.63 -5.56 11.51
N HIS A 64 -7.22 -6.67 12.12
CA HIS A 64 -6.04 -7.42 11.70
C HIS A 64 -6.20 -7.98 10.28
N GLY A 65 -7.40 -8.47 9.94
CA GLY A 65 -7.75 -8.88 8.57
C GLY A 65 -7.67 -7.74 7.57
N ALA A 66 -8.21 -6.57 7.92
CA ALA A 66 -8.16 -5.38 7.08
C ALA A 66 -6.72 -4.90 6.85
N ILE A 67 -5.89 -4.86 7.90
CA ILE A 67 -4.48 -4.50 7.79
C ILE A 67 -3.74 -5.47 6.87
N LYS A 68 -3.99 -6.78 6.99
CA LYS A 68 -3.38 -7.78 6.12
C LYS A 68 -3.77 -7.59 4.65
N ALA A 69 -5.04 -7.31 4.38
CA ALA A 69 -5.52 -7.04 3.03
C ALA A 69 -4.85 -5.80 2.42
N VAL A 70 -4.73 -4.71 3.18
CA VAL A 70 -4.04 -3.48 2.74
C VAL A 70 -2.55 -3.74 2.52
N ALA A 71 -1.89 -4.52 3.39
CA ALA A 71 -0.49 -4.85 3.22
C ALA A 71 -0.23 -5.63 1.92
N GLU A 72 -1.09 -6.60 1.59
CA GLU A 72 -1.01 -7.36 0.34
C GLU A 72 -1.21 -6.45 -0.88
N ASP A 73 -2.20 -5.56 -0.84
CA ASP A 73 -2.50 -4.61 -1.91
C ASP A 73 -1.32 -3.66 -2.18
N VAL A 74 -0.69 -3.15 -1.12
CA VAL A 74 0.51 -2.30 -1.22
C VAL A 74 1.69 -3.06 -1.85
N ILE A 75 1.86 -4.33 -1.52
CA ILE A 75 2.91 -5.18 -2.11
C ILE A 75 2.65 -5.37 -3.61
N ASP A 76 1.41 -5.72 -3.99
CA ASP A 76 1.04 -5.92 -5.40
C ASP A 76 1.21 -4.63 -6.21
N GLN A 77 0.75 -3.49 -5.66
CA GLN A 77 0.92 -2.20 -6.29
C GLN A 77 2.40 -1.81 -6.45
N GLY A 78 3.25 -2.15 -5.46
CA GLY A 78 4.69 -1.97 -5.55
C GLY A 78 5.34 -2.82 -6.66
N GLN A 79 4.90 -4.07 -6.83
CA GLN A 79 5.34 -4.92 -7.93
C GLN A 79 4.88 -4.38 -9.28
N HIS A 80 3.63 -3.90 -9.38
CA HIS A 80 3.11 -3.29 -10.60
C HIS A 80 3.91 -2.04 -10.99
N GLN A 81 4.18 -1.14 -10.04
CA GLN A 81 5.01 0.04 -10.28
C GLN A 81 6.44 -0.33 -10.73
N SER A 82 7.05 -1.35 -10.11
CA SER A 82 8.36 -1.86 -10.51
C SER A 82 8.36 -2.41 -11.95
N ASN A 83 7.31 -3.16 -12.31
CA ASN A 83 7.15 -3.68 -13.67
C ASN A 83 6.97 -2.56 -14.70
N VAL A 84 6.14 -1.56 -14.39
CA VAL A 84 5.96 -0.38 -15.24
C VAL A 84 7.26 0.40 -15.38
N ARG A 85 8.01 0.60 -14.29
CA ARG A 85 9.33 1.26 -14.32
C ARG A 85 10.30 0.53 -15.26
N ARG A 86 10.40 -0.79 -15.13
CA ARG A 86 11.25 -1.62 -16.00
C ARG A 86 10.81 -1.57 -17.46
N ALA A 87 9.50 -1.52 -17.73
CA ALA A 87 9.00 -1.37 -19.09
C ALA A 87 9.38 0.00 -19.67
N LEU A 88 9.23 1.09 -18.89
CA LEU A 88 9.64 2.42 -19.30
C LEU A 88 11.14 2.52 -19.57
N ASP A 89 11.97 1.94 -18.70
CA ASP A 89 13.43 1.94 -18.90
C ASP A 89 13.79 1.21 -20.21
N ARG A 90 13.18 0.06 -20.49
CA ARG A 90 13.38 -0.66 -21.76
C ARG A 90 12.92 0.15 -22.98
N LEU A 91 11.79 0.84 -22.88
CA LEU A 91 11.31 1.71 -23.97
C LEU A 91 12.25 2.90 -24.19
N ALA A 92 12.79 3.48 -23.11
CA ALA A 92 13.76 4.57 -23.21
C ALA A 92 15.05 4.10 -23.90
N ASP A 93 15.54 2.92 -23.54
CA ASP A 93 16.71 2.30 -24.19
C ASP A 93 16.44 2.08 -25.70
N GLN A 94 15.31 1.48 -26.06
CA GLN A 94 14.91 1.28 -27.45
C GLN A 94 14.79 2.60 -28.23
N GLN A 95 14.20 3.62 -27.61
CA GLN A 95 14.08 4.94 -28.23
C GLN A 95 15.45 5.59 -28.45
N SER A 96 16.40 5.40 -27.52
CA SER A 96 17.76 5.90 -27.68
C SER A 96 18.46 5.24 -28.87
N GLU A 97 18.32 3.92 -29.02
CA GLU A 97 18.90 3.14 -30.12
C GLU A 97 18.30 3.54 -31.48
N LEU A 98 16.98 3.72 -31.53
CA LEU A 98 16.30 4.21 -32.73
C LEU A 98 16.75 5.63 -33.12
N ARG A 99 16.91 6.54 -32.14
CA ARG A 99 17.42 7.88 -32.42
C ARG A 99 18.84 7.88 -32.98
N LEU A 100 19.71 7.01 -32.48
CA LEU A 100 21.06 6.84 -33.02
C LEU A 100 21.02 6.40 -34.49
N ARG A 101 20.15 5.42 -34.82
CA ARG A 101 19.97 4.95 -36.20
C ARG A 101 19.38 5.99 -37.15
N ASP A 102 18.38 6.75 -36.70
CA ASP A 102 17.70 7.76 -37.53
C ASP A 102 18.64 8.93 -37.88
N VAL A 103 19.55 9.30 -36.96
CA VAL A 103 20.62 10.28 -37.23
C VAL A 103 21.57 9.76 -38.32
N ASP A 104 22.02 8.51 -38.22
CA ASP A 104 22.92 7.93 -39.22
C ASP A 104 22.23 7.80 -40.59
N GLU A 105 21.00 7.26 -40.64
CA GLU A 105 20.23 7.13 -41.89
C GLU A 105 19.99 8.49 -42.58
N GLY A 106 19.68 9.54 -41.82
CA GLY A 106 19.51 10.89 -42.34
C GLY A 106 20.77 11.45 -43.03
N LEU A 107 21.95 11.18 -42.47
CA LEU A 107 23.23 11.63 -43.04
C LEU A 107 23.54 10.93 -44.37
N TYR A 108 23.24 9.63 -44.49
CA TYR A 108 23.42 8.90 -45.76
C TYR A 108 22.45 9.37 -46.84
N VAL A 109 21.18 9.62 -46.50
CA VAL A 109 20.18 10.14 -47.45
C VAL A 109 20.60 11.53 -47.96
N GLN A 110 21.04 12.41 -47.06
CA GLN A 110 21.56 13.73 -47.42
C GLN A 110 22.81 13.65 -48.31
N ALA A 111 23.73 12.73 -48.01
CA ALA A 111 24.93 12.52 -48.82
C ALA A 111 24.60 12.06 -50.24
N ILE A 112 23.64 11.14 -50.40
CA ILE A 112 23.17 10.68 -51.72
C ILE A 112 22.57 11.84 -52.53
N GLU A 113 21.83 12.74 -51.89
CA GLU A 113 21.26 13.92 -52.55
C GLU A 113 22.35 14.90 -53.02
N LEU A 114 23.35 15.20 -52.18
CA LEU A 114 24.50 16.04 -52.55
C LEU A 114 25.31 15.45 -53.71
N ILE A 115 25.48 14.12 -53.72
CA ILE A 115 26.12 13.39 -54.82
C ILE A 115 25.32 13.57 -56.11
N ARG A 116 23.98 13.42 -56.06
CA ARG A 116 23.09 13.61 -57.21
C ARG A 116 23.13 15.04 -57.75
N LEU A 117 23.29 16.03 -56.88
CA LEU A 117 23.50 17.44 -57.23
C LEU A 117 24.90 17.72 -57.81
N GLY A 118 25.79 16.73 -57.85
CA GLY A 118 27.12 16.83 -58.46
C GLY A 118 28.20 17.40 -57.54
N HIS A 119 27.99 17.41 -56.22
CA HIS A 119 29.01 17.86 -55.28
C HIS A 119 30.24 16.95 -55.31
N ARG A 120 31.42 17.50 -55.03
CA ARG A 120 32.67 16.73 -55.06
C ARG A 120 32.82 15.84 -53.82
N ARG A 121 33.51 14.70 -53.95
CA ARG A 121 33.74 13.72 -52.85
C ARG A 121 34.21 14.37 -51.55
N ASN A 122 35.19 15.26 -51.62
CA ASN A 122 35.74 15.95 -50.45
C ASN A 122 34.74 16.87 -49.74
N GLU A 123 33.77 17.40 -50.46
CA GLU A 123 32.75 18.31 -49.95
C GLU A 123 31.63 17.52 -49.25
N VAL A 124 31.13 16.47 -49.88
CA VAL A 124 30.16 15.53 -49.30
C VAL A 124 30.70 14.90 -48.01
N ARG A 125 31.99 14.50 -48.01
CA ARG A 125 32.67 13.94 -46.82
C ARG A 125 32.64 14.90 -45.63
N LYS A 126 32.95 16.18 -45.86
CA LYS A 126 33.00 17.20 -44.79
C LYS A 126 31.61 17.59 -44.30
N LEU A 127 30.65 17.71 -45.20
CA LEU A 127 29.28 18.14 -44.87
C LEU A 127 28.48 17.07 -44.13
N CYS A 128 28.62 15.80 -44.53
CA CYS A 128 27.89 14.69 -43.93
C CYS A 128 28.70 13.92 -42.87
N GLY A 129 29.96 14.32 -42.61
CA GLY A 129 30.80 13.72 -41.57
C GLY A 129 31.20 12.26 -41.82
N LEU A 130 31.14 11.80 -43.07
CA LEU A 130 31.37 10.40 -43.46
C LEU A 130 32.86 10.04 -43.52
N SER A 131 33.20 8.76 -43.37
CA SER A 131 34.56 8.25 -43.61
C SER A 131 34.91 8.21 -45.10
N GLU A 132 36.20 8.14 -45.42
CA GLU A 132 36.68 8.10 -46.81
C GLU A 132 36.14 6.87 -47.58
N ALA A 133 36.12 5.71 -46.92
CA ALA A 133 35.60 4.47 -47.49
C ALA A 133 34.09 4.53 -47.77
N GLU A 134 33.29 5.16 -46.90
CA GLU A 134 31.85 5.31 -47.08
C GLU A 134 31.52 6.24 -48.25
N VAL A 135 32.23 7.36 -48.37
CA VAL A 135 32.02 8.30 -49.48
C VAL A 135 32.38 7.65 -50.81
N ASP A 136 33.49 6.92 -50.88
CA ASP A 136 33.88 6.24 -52.11
C ASP A 136 32.86 5.17 -52.53
N LEU A 137 32.31 4.42 -51.57
CA LEU A 137 31.24 3.46 -51.83
C LEU A 137 29.97 4.15 -52.37
N LEU A 138 29.53 5.25 -51.74
CA LEU A 138 28.34 5.99 -52.16
C LEU A 138 28.50 6.57 -53.57
N PHE A 139 29.67 7.11 -53.91
CA PHE A 139 29.96 7.60 -55.26
C PHE A 139 30.06 6.48 -56.31
N SER A 140 30.54 5.30 -55.93
CA SER A 140 30.53 4.12 -56.82
C SER A 140 29.10 3.69 -57.16
N LEU A 141 28.21 3.64 -56.16
CA LEU A 141 26.82 3.23 -56.33
C LEU A 141 25.95 4.29 -57.03
N HIS A 142 26.11 5.57 -56.68
CA HIS A 142 25.19 6.64 -57.09
C HIS A 142 25.79 7.66 -58.08
N GLY A 143 27.11 7.76 -58.18
CA GLY A 143 27.79 8.72 -59.06
C GLY A 143 27.66 8.40 -60.56
N ALA A 144 27.41 7.14 -60.92
CA ALA A 144 27.23 6.71 -62.31
C ALA A 144 25.99 7.33 -63.00
N GLY A 145 25.00 7.79 -62.23
CA GLY A 145 23.85 8.52 -62.76
C GLY A 145 24.15 9.98 -63.12
N VAL A 146 25.08 10.62 -62.40
CA VAL A 146 25.38 12.07 -62.51
C VAL A 146 26.36 12.37 -63.64
N ALA A 147 27.27 11.44 -63.95
CA ALA A 147 28.17 11.57 -65.09
C ALA A 147 27.43 11.62 -66.45
N ARG A 148 26.20 11.10 -66.50
CA ARG A 148 25.39 11.06 -67.73
C ARG A 148 24.69 12.39 -68.04
N THR A 149 24.41 13.23 -67.04
CA THR A 149 23.72 14.52 -67.22
C THR A 149 24.67 15.68 -67.53
N GLN A 150 25.94 15.62 -67.12
CA GLN A 150 26.92 16.68 -67.43
C GLN A 150 27.45 16.65 -68.88
N SER A 151 27.22 15.56 -69.62
CA SER A 151 27.59 15.44 -71.04
C SER A 151 26.65 16.24 -71.98
N SER A 152 25.49 16.71 -71.49
CA SER A 152 24.47 17.35 -72.34
C SER A 152 24.49 18.90 -72.33
N SER A 153 25.48 19.54 -71.73
CA SER A 153 25.54 21.01 -71.65
C SER A 153 26.92 21.56 -72.05
N LYS A 154 27.23 21.56 -73.35
CA LYS A 154 27.85 22.68 -74.08
C LYS A 154 27.98 22.36 -75.58
N PRO A 155 27.96 23.34 -76.50
CA PRO A 155 27.42 24.71 -76.47
C PRO A 155 26.06 24.85 -77.16
#